data_AF-A0A964PAX7-F1
#
_entry.id   AF-A0A964PAX7-F1
#
_cell.length_a   1.000
_cell.length_b   1.000
_cell.length_c   1.000
_cell.angle_alpha   90.00
_cell.angle_beta   90.00
_cell.angle_gamma   90.00
#
_symmetry.space_group_name_H-M   'P 1'
#
loop_
_entity.id
_entity.type
_entity.pdbx_description
1 polymer ?
#
loop_
_entity_poly.entity_id
_entity_poly.type
_entity_poly.pdbx_seq_one_letter_code
_entity_poly.pdbx_strand_id
1 'polypeptide(L)'
;MMMVKQLDRRGVHLALGFATTVASWAIGYVAMMRPGVVAGEILFGAMIIVLGIGGFFAGRLCQSPSRASGARAGAAVGLVSAVVNLLIVGSLFGRDTANSMWIQLALWIAGLCAASVCVGATGGAIGAGGRRWGLRFPVTALFACITAATIFLLLITGGLVTGLEAGLAVPDWPNSFGHNMLLYPLSEMKGGIYYEHAHRLYGMLVGVSAITLLVLVARFETGKLLRTLAIVGFVLVVVQGLMGALRVTGHFTLSQQAADLAPSTALAVVHGVFGQIVFATFCLLAVLCGDRWKSPATQVARDSTTGRRMSIMLIAVLLAQLISGALYRHYQIPTVDGPPSNPKWAMHLHLTGSVFAFIATLLVGLRAMRFPKSLRPLPQLGHGILMLVGVQVALGIAAFVFVMVRKSVVIPTGELVFTTMHQATGALLLATSVMLSAWWHRLTVVPSSA
;
A
#
# COMPACT_ATOMS: atom_id res chain seq x y z
N MET A 1 7.30 29.94 -17.98
CA MET A 1 7.77 28.60 -18.43
C MET A 1 8.90 28.01 -17.57
N MET A 2 9.92 28.78 -17.14
CA MET A 2 10.99 28.27 -16.24
C MET A 2 10.51 27.83 -14.85
N MET A 3 9.61 28.59 -14.22
CA MET A 3 9.08 28.28 -12.88
C MET A 3 8.33 26.94 -12.85
N VAL A 4 7.53 26.64 -13.88
CA VAL A 4 6.80 25.37 -14.04
C VAL A 4 7.77 24.18 -14.18
N LYS A 5 8.84 24.32 -14.99
CA LYS A 5 9.88 23.28 -15.14
C LYS A 5 10.67 23.03 -13.85
N GLN A 6 10.85 24.05 -13.00
CA GLN A 6 11.59 23.92 -11.75
C GLN A 6 10.76 23.26 -10.64
N LEU A 7 9.45 23.54 -10.61
CA LEU A 7 8.49 22.90 -9.71
C LEU A 7 8.33 21.40 -10.02
N ASP A 8 8.28 21.05 -11.31
CA ASP A 8 8.24 19.66 -11.78
C ASP A 8 9.47 18.86 -11.31
N ARG A 9 10.67 19.44 -11.39
CA ARG A 9 11.91 18.82 -10.89
C ARG A 9 11.91 18.54 -9.39
N ARG A 10 11.48 19.51 -8.57
CA ARG A 10 11.40 19.32 -7.11
C ARG A 10 10.36 18.25 -6.74
N GLY A 11 9.24 18.22 -7.46
CA GLY A 11 8.21 17.21 -7.33
C GLY A 11 8.72 15.79 -7.66
N VAL A 12 9.54 15.64 -8.70
CA VAL A 12 10.16 14.35 -9.04
C VAL A 12 11.11 13.86 -7.95
N HIS A 13 11.97 14.72 -7.39
CA HIS A 13 12.87 14.32 -6.31
C HIS A 13 12.11 13.88 -5.06
N LEU A 14 11.01 14.57 -4.74
CA LEU A 14 10.10 14.19 -3.65
C LEU A 14 9.50 12.79 -3.90
N ALA A 15 8.95 12.56 -5.09
CA ALA A 15 8.38 11.27 -5.45
C ALA A 15 9.41 10.13 -5.40
N LEU A 16 10.59 10.32 -5.99
CA LEU A 16 11.65 9.32 -5.94
C LEU A 16 12.13 9.07 -4.51
N GLY A 17 12.24 10.10 -3.68
CA GLY A 17 12.60 9.96 -2.26
C GLY A 17 11.62 9.07 -1.51
N PHE A 18 10.31 9.31 -1.65
CA PHE A 18 9.28 8.44 -1.08
C PHE A 18 9.33 7.03 -1.64
N ALA A 19 9.46 6.87 -2.97
CA ALA A 19 9.53 5.55 -3.60
C ALA A 19 10.73 4.74 -3.07
N THR A 20 11.88 5.40 -2.92
CA THR A 20 13.08 4.82 -2.33
C THR A 20 12.84 4.41 -0.88
N THR A 21 12.26 5.29 -0.04
CA THR A 21 11.97 4.94 1.35
C THR A 21 11.01 3.75 1.46
N VAL A 22 9.93 3.74 0.66
CA VAL A 22 8.94 2.65 0.65
C VAL A 22 9.59 1.32 0.26
N ALA A 23 10.47 1.33 -0.76
CA ALA A 23 11.21 0.14 -1.18
C ALA A 23 12.22 -0.31 -0.10
N SER A 24 12.95 0.61 0.52
CA SER A 24 13.84 0.31 1.64
C SER A 24 13.08 -0.27 2.84
N TRP A 25 11.92 0.27 3.19
CA TRP A 25 11.07 -0.25 4.27
C TRP A 25 10.54 -1.64 3.96
N ALA A 26 10.20 -1.95 2.70
CA ALA A 26 9.75 -3.28 2.32
C ALA A 26 10.88 -4.32 2.50
N ILE A 27 12.10 -3.97 2.11
CA ILE A 27 13.29 -4.80 2.31
C ILE A 27 13.60 -4.96 3.81
N GLY A 28 13.59 -3.86 4.56
CA GLY A 28 13.81 -3.86 6.00
C GLY A 28 12.75 -4.68 6.74
N TYR A 29 11.50 -4.63 6.29
CA TYR A 29 10.42 -5.42 6.85
C TYR A 29 10.71 -6.92 6.72
N VAL A 30 11.15 -7.37 5.55
CA VAL A 30 11.52 -8.77 5.33
C VAL A 30 12.78 -9.15 6.11
N ALA A 31 13.77 -8.26 6.19
CA ALA A 31 15.01 -8.49 6.92
C ALA A 31 14.78 -8.78 8.41
N MET A 32 13.85 -8.05 9.01
CA MET A 32 13.54 -8.18 10.44
C MET A 32 12.55 -9.30 10.76
N MET A 33 12.00 -10.02 9.77
CA MET A 33 11.19 -11.22 10.05
C MET A 33 12.03 -12.37 10.63
N ARG A 34 13.35 -12.41 10.36
CA ARG A 34 14.29 -13.42 10.87
C ARG A 34 15.67 -12.78 11.17
N PRO A 35 15.78 -11.98 12.25
CA PRO A 35 17.03 -11.31 12.58
C PRO A 35 18.14 -12.32 12.93
N GLY A 36 19.37 -12.05 12.51
CA GLY A 36 20.57 -12.86 12.84
C GLY A 36 20.93 -13.97 11.83
N VAL A 37 20.17 -14.14 10.75
CA VAL A 37 20.58 -14.97 9.60
C VAL A 37 21.37 -14.09 8.62
N VAL A 38 22.34 -14.63 7.87
CA VAL A 38 23.13 -13.94 6.81
C VAL A 38 22.25 -13.10 5.86
N ALA A 39 20.99 -13.49 5.68
CA ALA A 39 19.99 -12.72 4.95
C ALA A 39 19.81 -11.28 5.48
N GLY A 40 19.92 -11.03 6.78
CA GLY A 40 19.74 -9.70 7.38
C GLY A 40 20.79 -8.67 6.95
N GLU A 41 22.08 -9.05 6.95
CA GLU A 41 23.18 -8.17 6.50
C GLU A 41 23.09 -7.90 4.99
N ILE A 42 22.78 -8.93 4.20
CA ILE A 42 22.54 -8.80 2.75
C ILE A 42 21.37 -7.84 2.49
N LEU A 43 20.28 -7.96 3.24
CA LEU A 43 19.11 -7.09 3.09
C LEU A 43 19.39 -5.65 3.56
N PHE A 44 20.22 -5.45 4.59
CA PHE A 44 20.69 -4.11 4.97
C PHE A 44 21.54 -3.47 3.86
N GLY A 45 22.48 -4.22 3.28
CA GLY A 45 23.21 -3.79 2.08
C GLY A 45 22.27 -3.46 0.91
N ALA A 46 21.23 -4.27 0.71
CA ALA A 46 20.21 -4.02 -0.31
C ALA A 46 19.43 -2.71 -0.06
N MET A 47 19.15 -2.33 1.19
CA MET A 47 18.52 -1.04 1.50
C MET A 47 19.40 0.15 1.08
N ILE A 48 20.72 0.07 1.29
CA ILE A 48 21.69 1.08 0.83
C ILE A 48 21.74 1.13 -0.70
N ILE A 49 21.74 -0.04 -1.35
CA ILE A 49 21.70 -0.13 -2.82
C ILE A 49 20.43 0.52 -3.37
N VAL A 50 19.26 0.27 -2.77
CA VAL A 50 17.99 0.90 -3.17
C VAL A 50 18.06 2.43 -3.07
N LEU A 51 18.74 2.95 -2.05
CA LEU A 51 18.98 4.39 -1.93
C LEU A 51 19.86 4.93 -3.07
N GLY A 52 20.93 4.21 -3.41
CA GLY A 52 21.77 4.52 -4.57
C GLY A 52 20.99 4.45 -5.89
N ILE A 53 20.12 3.46 -6.05
CA ILE A 53 19.22 3.31 -7.21
C ILE A 53 18.28 4.53 -7.28
N GLY A 54 17.68 4.96 -6.18
CA GLY A 54 16.87 6.18 -6.14
C GLY A 54 17.62 7.40 -6.66
N GLY A 55 18.86 7.57 -6.19
CA GLY A 55 19.78 8.58 -6.71
C GLY A 55 20.04 8.45 -8.21
N PHE A 56 20.33 7.23 -8.69
CA PHE A 56 20.57 6.93 -10.09
C PHE A 56 19.39 7.32 -11.00
N PHE A 57 18.16 6.98 -10.60
CA PHE A 57 16.95 7.38 -11.32
C PHE A 57 16.83 8.91 -11.38
N ALA A 58 17.11 9.63 -10.29
CA ALA A 58 17.17 11.09 -10.29
C ALA A 58 18.22 11.64 -11.25
N GLY A 59 19.41 11.03 -11.30
CA GLY A 59 20.46 11.38 -12.27
C GLY A 59 20.03 11.19 -13.73
N ARG A 60 19.32 10.10 -14.03
CA ARG A 60 18.79 9.81 -15.38
C ARG A 60 17.69 10.76 -15.82
N LEU A 61 16.86 11.23 -14.89
CA LEU A 61 15.78 12.19 -15.14
C LEU A 61 16.26 13.65 -15.10
N CYS A 62 17.50 13.89 -14.67
CA CYS A 62 18.09 15.22 -14.66
C CYS A 62 18.32 15.72 -16.10
N GLN A 63 17.86 16.94 -16.39
CA GLN A 63 17.96 17.50 -17.75
C GLN A 63 19.40 17.92 -18.11
N SER A 64 20.28 18.12 -17.12
CA SER A 64 21.68 18.51 -17.34
C SER A 64 22.60 17.29 -17.48
N PRO A 65 23.56 17.29 -18.42
CA PRO A 65 24.54 16.19 -18.56
C PRO A 65 25.50 16.04 -17.39
N SER A 66 25.69 17.08 -16.57
CA SER A 66 26.85 17.10 -15.69
C SER A 66 26.67 16.13 -14.52
N ARG A 67 27.72 15.35 -14.22
CA ARG A 67 27.75 14.48 -13.03
C ARG A 67 27.43 15.25 -11.75
N ALA A 68 27.86 16.51 -11.64
CA ALA A 68 27.52 17.40 -10.54
C ALA A 68 26.00 17.71 -10.44
N SER A 69 25.30 17.87 -11.56
CA SER A 69 23.84 18.06 -11.55
C SER A 69 23.10 16.77 -11.21
N GLY A 70 23.60 15.62 -11.68
CA GLY A 70 23.12 14.30 -11.24
C GLY A 70 23.29 14.09 -9.75
N ALA A 71 24.49 14.40 -9.22
CA ALA A 71 24.80 14.30 -7.80
C ALA A 71 23.87 15.16 -6.95
N ARG A 72 23.59 16.41 -7.36
CA ARG A 72 22.63 17.28 -6.65
C ARG A 72 21.19 16.73 -6.69
N ALA A 73 20.77 16.16 -7.80
CA ALA A 73 19.45 15.53 -7.91
C ALA A 73 19.35 14.29 -7.00
N GLY A 74 20.37 13.44 -7.01
CA GLY A 74 20.45 12.27 -6.16
C GLY A 74 20.58 12.61 -4.67
N ALA A 75 21.32 13.66 -4.31
CA ALA A 75 21.39 14.20 -2.96
C ALA A 75 20.02 14.65 -2.46
N ALA A 76 19.22 15.31 -3.30
CA ALA A 76 17.86 15.72 -2.93
C ALA A 76 16.93 14.51 -2.68
N VAL A 77 17.04 13.45 -3.49
CA VAL A 77 16.32 12.19 -3.25
C VAL A 77 16.76 11.55 -1.94
N GLY A 78 18.08 11.53 -1.68
CA GLY A 78 18.65 11.03 -0.43
C GLY A 78 18.15 11.79 0.79
N LEU A 79 18.09 13.12 0.71
CA LEU A 79 17.58 13.97 1.79
C LEU A 79 16.09 13.73 2.06
N VAL A 80 15.25 13.65 1.01
CA VAL A 80 13.82 13.31 1.19
C VAL A 80 13.69 11.95 1.87
N SER A 81 14.45 10.94 1.40
CA SER A 81 14.42 9.61 2.01
C SER A 81 14.85 9.63 3.48
N ALA A 82 15.90 10.38 3.84
CA ALA A 82 16.33 10.56 5.22
C ALA A 82 15.24 11.18 6.10
N VAL A 83 14.57 12.23 5.61
CA VAL A 83 13.47 12.90 6.33
C VAL A 83 12.30 11.95 6.58
N VAL A 84 11.90 11.15 5.58
CA VAL A 84 10.83 10.16 5.77
C VAL A 84 11.25 9.04 6.73
N ASN A 85 12.53 8.61 6.68
CA ASN A 85 13.09 7.63 7.60
C ASN A 85 13.20 8.11 9.06
N LEU A 86 13.00 9.41 9.35
CA LEU A 86 12.89 9.88 10.73
C LEU A 86 11.72 9.23 11.48
N LEU A 87 10.72 8.70 10.77
CA LEU A 87 9.62 7.92 11.36
C LEU A 87 10.09 6.68 12.13
N ILE A 88 11.32 6.19 11.91
CA ILE A 88 11.86 5.01 12.61
C ILE A 88 13.12 5.30 13.43
N VAL A 89 13.74 6.48 13.29
CA VAL A 89 14.98 6.81 14.03
C VAL A 89 14.76 6.78 15.54
N GLY A 90 13.59 7.21 16.02
CA GLY A 90 13.25 7.17 17.43
C GLY A 90 13.28 5.77 18.05
N SER A 91 12.97 4.74 17.25
CA SER A 91 12.98 3.34 17.68
C SER A 91 14.39 2.79 17.97
N LEU A 92 15.45 3.50 17.58
CA LEU A 92 16.83 3.10 17.87
C LEU A 92 17.24 3.40 19.32
N PHE A 93 16.43 4.15 20.06
CA PHE A 93 16.71 4.55 21.44
C PHE A 93 15.80 3.82 22.43
N GLY A 94 16.38 3.23 23.48
CA GLY A 94 15.66 2.62 24.60
C GLY A 94 15.47 3.57 25.79
N ARG A 95 14.80 3.11 26.85
CA ARG A 95 14.58 3.88 28.09
C ARG A 95 15.88 4.29 28.82
N ASP A 96 16.97 3.56 28.62
CA ASP A 96 18.21 3.71 29.41
C ASP A 96 19.19 4.76 28.87
N THR A 97 18.90 5.45 27.76
CA THR A 97 19.82 6.45 27.16
C THR A 97 19.65 7.88 27.69
N ALA A 98 18.95 8.06 28.82
CA ALA A 98 18.48 9.35 29.33
C ALA A 98 19.55 10.46 29.44
N ASN A 99 20.79 10.13 29.83
CA ASN A 99 21.83 11.14 30.04
C ASN A 99 22.49 11.69 28.75
N SER A 100 22.22 11.10 27.58
CA SER A 100 22.76 11.59 26.29
C SER A 100 21.80 11.47 25.09
N MET A 101 20.52 11.16 25.33
CA MET A 101 19.51 10.89 24.29
C MET A 101 19.49 11.95 23.18
N TRP A 102 19.47 13.24 23.53
CA TRP A 102 19.42 14.34 22.55
C TRP A 102 20.67 14.41 21.67
N ILE A 103 21.85 14.11 22.23
CA ILE A 103 23.11 14.07 21.48
C ILE A 103 23.11 12.87 20.54
N GLN A 104 22.73 11.68 21.04
CA GLN A 104 22.66 10.48 20.20
C GLN A 104 21.62 10.63 19.08
N LEU A 105 20.45 11.22 19.38
CA LEU A 105 19.42 11.53 18.40
C LEU A 105 19.95 12.49 17.33
N ALA A 106 20.61 13.58 17.73
CA ALA A 106 21.21 14.52 16.78
C ALA A 106 22.26 13.84 15.89
N LEU A 107 23.12 12.98 16.46
CA LEU A 107 24.13 12.22 15.72
C LEU A 107 23.49 11.23 14.74
N TRP A 108 22.43 10.52 15.14
CA TRP A 108 21.71 9.61 14.25
C TRP A 108 20.99 10.34 13.13
N ILE A 109 20.35 11.48 13.41
CA ILE A 109 19.71 12.31 12.38
C ILE A 109 20.76 12.83 11.41
N ALA A 110 21.87 13.37 11.91
CA ALA A 110 22.95 13.89 11.09
C ALA A 110 23.60 12.78 10.25
N GLY A 111 23.88 11.63 10.85
CA GLY A 111 24.45 10.45 10.20
C GLY A 111 23.52 9.88 9.13
N LEU A 112 22.23 9.72 9.42
CA LEU A 112 21.22 9.28 8.45
C LEU A 112 21.13 10.25 7.27
N CYS A 113 21.06 11.55 7.53
CA CYS A 113 21.03 12.58 6.49
C CYS A 113 22.31 12.55 5.64
N ALA A 114 23.49 12.54 6.27
CA ALA A 114 24.78 12.55 5.58
C ALA A 114 24.96 11.29 4.73
N ALA A 115 24.74 10.10 5.30
CA ALA A 115 24.85 8.84 4.58
C ALA A 115 23.86 8.79 3.41
N SER A 116 22.61 9.20 3.62
CA SER A 116 21.59 9.16 2.55
C SER A 116 21.89 10.13 1.42
N VAL A 117 22.33 11.34 1.76
CA VAL A 117 22.76 12.35 0.78
C VAL A 117 23.97 11.86 0.00
N CYS A 118 24.98 11.29 0.66
CA CYS A 118 26.19 10.77 0.01
C CYS A 118 25.88 9.60 -0.93
N VAL A 119 25.12 8.60 -0.47
CA VAL A 119 24.74 7.43 -1.29
C VAL A 119 23.86 7.87 -2.46
N GLY A 120 22.86 8.72 -2.19
CA GLY A 120 22.00 9.29 -3.22
C GLY A 120 22.78 10.11 -4.26
N ALA A 121 23.71 10.95 -3.82
CA ALA A 121 24.56 11.76 -4.70
C ALA A 121 25.45 10.88 -5.58
N THR A 122 26.08 9.84 -5.02
CA THR A 122 26.87 8.87 -5.78
C THR A 122 26.02 8.19 -6.85
N GLY A 123 24.84 7.67 -6.46
CA GLY A 123 23.87 7.11 -7.40
C GLY A 123 23.51 8.09 -8.53
N GLY A 124 23.20 9.34 -8.17
CA GLY A 124 22.85 10.39 -9.13
C GLY A 124 23.98 10.78 -10.07
N ALA A 125 25.22 10.83 -9.59
CA ALA A 125 26.40 11.08 -10.41
C ALA A 125 26.62 9.97 -11.43
N ILE A 126 26.47 8.70 -11.01
CA ILE A 126 26.53 7.52 -11.90
C ILE A 126 25.41 7.59 -12.93
N GLY A 127 24.17 7.87 -12.49
CA GLY A 127 23.00 7.97 -13.34
C GLY A 127 23.12 9.03 -14.44
N ALA A 128 23.68 10.20 -14.11
CA ALA A 128 23.89 11.28 -15.08
C ALA A 128 24.92 10.94 -16.17
N GLY A 129 25.78 9.94 -15.95
CA GLY A 129 26.75 9.49 -16.94
C GLY A 129 26.15 8.70 -18.12
N GLY A 130 24.86 8.34 -18.07
CA GLY A 130 24.21 7.55 -19.11
C GLY A 130 23.14 8.30 -19.93
N ARG A 131 22.43 7.55 -20.79
CA ARG A 131 21.29 8.08 -21.57
C ARG A 131 20.21 8.63 -20.64
N ARG A 132 19.80 9.88 -20.88
CA ARG A 132 18.75 10.57 -20.12
C ARG A 132 17.36 10.03 -20.44
N TRP A 133 16.49 10.11 -19.44
CA TRP A 133 15.09 9.73 -19.54
C TRP A 133 14.20 10.98 -19.48
N GLY A 134 13.18 11.00 -20.33
CA GLY A 134 12.08 11.95 -20.18
C GLY A 134 11.01 11.34 -19.29
N LEU A 135 10.60 12.06 -18.24
CA LEU A 135 9.43 11.65 -17.47
C LEU A 135 8.19 11.79 -18.37
N ARG A 136 7.43 10.69 -18.50
CA ARG A 136 6.21 10.64 -19.33
C ARG A 136 4.92 10.76 -18.51
N PHE A 137 5.03 11.09 -17.23
CA PHE A 137 3.91 11.11 -16.29
C PHE A 137 3.95 12.38 -15.45
N PRO A 138 2.79 12.95 -15.11
CA PRO A 138 2.71 14.04 -14.13
C PRO A 138 3.26 13.57 -12.79
N VAL A 139 3.95 14.45 -12.07
CA VAL A 139 4.45 14.16 -10.72
C VAL A 139 3.35 13.70 -9.77
N THR A 140 2.17 14.32 -9.85
CA THR A 140 1.00 13.95 -9.04
C THR A 140 0.53 12.52 -9.31
N ALA A 141 0.60 12.07 -10.57
CA ALA A 141 0.29 10.70 -10.95
C ALA A 141 1.35 9.72 -10.43
N LEU A 142 2.63 10.07 -10.59
CA LEU A 142 3.74 9.27 -10.06
C LEU A 142 3.62 9.11 -8.53
N PHE A 143 3.37 10.21 -7.81
CA PHE A 143 3.24 10.20 -6.35
C PHE A 143 1.98 9.44 -5.89
N ALA A 144 0.87 9.54 -6.62
CA ALA A 144 -0.33 8.75 -6.36
C ALA A 144 -0.06 7.24 -6.55
N CYS A 145 0.68 6.84 -7.59
CA CYS A 145 1.12 5.45 -7.77
C CYS A 145 1.99 4.97 -6.61
N ILE A 146 2.92 5.79 -6.14
CA ILE A 146 3.78 5.47 -4.99
C ILE A 146 2.93 5.29 -3.75
N THR A 147 2.00 6.21 -3.48
CA THR A 147 1.10 6.12 -2.32
C THR A 147 0.22 4.87 -2.39
N ALA A 148 -0.32 4.54 -3.56
CA ALA A 148 -1.07 3.30 -3.78
C ALA A 148 -0.20 2.06 -3.54
N ALA A 149 1.06 2.06 -3.99
CA ALA A 149 2.00 0.98 -3.73
C ALA A 149 2.34 0.84 -2.23
N THR A 150 2.50 1.95 -1.52
CA THR A 150 2.69 1.95 -0.05
C THR A 150 1.48 1.35 0.67
N ILE A 151 0.25 1.72 0.26
CA ILE A 151 -0.97 1.14 0.81
C ILE A 151 -1.07 -0.35 0.47
N PHE A 152 -0.68 -0.77 -0.73
CA PHE A 152 -0.66 -2.17 -1.10
C PHE A 152 0.29 -2.99 -0.22
N LEU A 153 1.48 -2.47 0.06
CA LEU A 153 2.40 -3.08 1.02
C LEU A 153 1.81 -3.12 2.44
N LEU A 154 1.11 -2.05 2.87
CA LEU A 154 0.38 -2.04 4.15
C LEU A 154 -0.70 -3.13 4.21
N LEU A 155 -1.41 -3.40 3.10
CA LEU A 155 -2.37 -4.50 3.03
C LEU A 155 -1.69 -5.87 3.19
N ILE A 156 -0.54 -6.07 2.54
CA ILE A 156 0.24 -7.31 2.67
C ILE A 156 0.70 -7.49 4.13
N THR A 157 1.26 -6.45 4.76
CA THR A 157 1.69 -6.55 6.16
C THR A 157 0.50 -6.77 7.10
N GLY A 158 -0.67 -6.18 6.82
CA GLY A 158 -1.91 -6.44 7.56
C GLY A 158 -2.42 -7.88 7.41
N GLY A 159 -2.29 -8.45 6.20
CA GLY A 159 -2.53 -9.87 5.94
C GLY A 159 -1.59 -10.77 6.75
N LEU A 160 -0.31 -10.40 6.87
CA LEU A 160 0.65 -11.10 7.72
C LEU A 160 0.27 -10.99 9.21
N VAL A 161 -0.03 -9.78 9.71
CA VAL A 161 -0.46 -9.57 11.10
C VAL A 161 -1.67 -10.42 11.46
N THR A 162 -2.68 -10.43 10.59
CA THR A 162 -3.89 -11.22 10.82
C THR A 162 -3.61 -12.72 10.71
N GLY A 163 -2.80 -13.13 9.72
CA GLY A 163 -2.48 -14.54 9.48
C GLY A 163 -1.56 -15.16 10.51
N LEU A 164 -0.73 -14.33 11.17
CA LEU A 164 0.10 -14.71 12.31
C LEU A 164 -0.62 -14.58 13.65
N GLU A 165 -1.92 -14.24 13.64
CA GLU A 165 -2.72 -13.99 14.84
C GLU A 165 -2.09 -12.92 15.76
N ALA A 166 -1.26 -12.05 15.19
CA ALA A 166 -0.44 -11.07 15.89
C ALA A 166 -1.17 -9.73 16.11
N GLY A 167 -2.44 -9.62 15.72
CA GLY A 167 -3.16 -8.35 15.69
C GLY A 167 -3.51 -7.74 17.05
N LEU A 168 -3.26 -8.43 18.15
CA LEU A 168 -3.44 -7.95 19.53
C LEU A 168 -2.15 -8.12 20.36
N ALA A 169 -1.01 -8.29 19.70
CA ALA A 169 0.30 -8.41 20.34
C ALA A 169 0.75 -7.11 21.02
N VAL A 170 0.24 -5.95 20.58
CA VAL A 170 0.45 -4.63 21.18
C VAL A 170 -0.91 -4.12 21.68
N PRO A 171 -1.18 -4.13 23.00
CA PRO A 171 -2.54 -3.99 23.54
C PRO A 171 -3.04 -2.53 23.60
N ASP A 172 -2.17 -1.53 23.53
CA ASP A 172 -2.50 -0.12 23.67
C ASP A 172 -2.41 0.66 22.35
N TRP A 173 -3.05 1.83 22.32
CA TRP A 173 -2.95 2.82 21.24
C TRP A 173 -3.29 4.21 21.84
N PRO A 174 -2.68 5.34 21.40
CA PRO A 174 -1.73 5.52 20.30
C PRO A 174 -0.28 5.13 20.62
N ASN A 175 -0.04 4.61 21.83
CA ASN A 175 1.27 4.15 22.25
C ASN A 175 1.55 2.69 21.82
N SER A 176 2.74 2.20 22.18
CA SER A 176 3.08 0.78 22.18
C SER A 176 3.79 0.47 23.49
N PHE A 177 3.11 -0.26 24.38
CA PHE A 177 3.53 -0.52 25.75
C PHE A 177 3.86 0.76 26.53
N GLY A 178 3.08 1.82 26.31
CA GLY A 178 3.30 3.13 26.92
C GLY A 178 4.42 3.97 26.33
N HIS A 179 5.18 3.44 25.36
CA HIS A 179 6.08 4.25 24.55
C HIS A 179 5.29 4.99 23.48
N ASN A 180 5.70 6.21 23.15
CA ASN A 180 5.24 6.84 21.92
C ASN A 180 5.54 5.89 20.74
N MET A 181 4.60 5.75 19.80
CA MET A 181 4.72 4.80 18.68
C MET A 181 6.01 4.95 17.87
N LEU A 182 6.57 6.15 17.75
CA LEU A 182 7.81 6.41 17.01
C LEU A 182 9.08 6.14 17.83
N LEU A 183 8.94 5.94 19.15
CA LEU A 183 10.02 5.75 20.12
C LEU A 183 10.00 4.35 20.75
N TYR A 184 9.14 3.44 20.27
CA TYR A 184 9.14 2.08 20.77
C TYR A 184 10.44 1.36 20.34
N PRO A 185 11.21 0.74 21.25
CA PRO A 185 12.54 0.26 20.93
C PRO A 185 12.53 -0.90 19.93
N LEU A 186 13.35 -0.80 18.88
CA LEU A 186 13.50 -1.81 17.84
C LEU A 186 13.97 -3.15 18.41
N SER A 187 14.77 -3.13 19.48
CA SER A 187 15.22 -4.31 20.21
C SER A 187 14.09 -5.10 20.88
N GLU A 188 12.95 -4.46 21.15
CA GLU A 188 11.77 -5.06 21.78
C GLU A 188 10.72 -5.53 20.75
N MET A 189 10.91 -5.20 19.47
CA MET A 189 10.08 -5.66 18.37
C MET A 189 10.41 -7.11 18.00
N LYS A 190 9.94 -8.08 18.80
CA LYS A 190 10.16 -9.53 18.58
C LYS A 190 8.84 -10.27 18.38
N GLY A 191 8.88 -11.36 17.59
CA GLY A 191 7.70 -12.23 17.39
C GLY A 191 6.47 -11.47 16.89
N GLY A 192 5.29 -11.71 17.48
CA GLY A 192 4.04 -11.02 17.13
C GLY A 192 4.11 -9.49 17.24
N ILE A 193 4.86 -8.97 18.22
CA ILE A 193 5.02 -7.53 18.45
C ILE A 193 5.67 -6.85 17.24
N TYR A 194 6.67 -7.52 16.64
CA TYR A 194 7.31 -7.01 15.42
C TYR A 194 6.29 -6.77 14.30
N TYR A 195 5.49 -7.80 13.99
CA TYR A 195 4.52 -7.73 12.90
C TYR A 195 3.49 -6.64 13.12
N GLU A 196 2.93 -6.57 14.33
CA GLU A 196 1.91 -5.57 14.62
C GLU A 196 2.48 -4.14 14.64
N HIS A 197 3.58 -3.92 15.36
CA HIS A 197 4.15 -2.58 15.47
C HIS A 197 4.72 -2.10 14.12
N ALA A 198 5.40 -2.95 13.36
CA ALA A 198 5.89 -2.60 12.03
C ALA A 198 4.74 -2.27 11.06
N HIS A 199 3.60 -2.96 11.16
CA HIS A 199 2.38 -2.62 10.41
C HIS A 199 1.83 -1.23 10.81
N ARG A 200 1.81 -0.89 12.12
CA ARG A 200 1.41 0.45 12.61
C ARG A 200 2.35 1.55 12.08
N LEU A 201 3.66 1.32 12.08
CA LEU A 201 4.65 2.24 11.49
C LEU A 201 4.41 2.43 9.99
N TYR A 202 4.12 1.35 9.25
CA TYR A 202 3.73 1.43 7.84
C TYR A 202 2.45 2.25 7.64
N GLY A 203 1.50 2.17 8.58
CA GLY A 203 0.31 3.02 8.62
C GLY A 203 0.64 4.50 8.71
N MET A 204 1.63 4.88 9.53
CA MET A 204 2.13 6.27 9.59
C MET A 204 2.79 6.70 8.28
N LEU A 205 3.59 5.83 7.65
CA LEU A 205 4.17 6.09 6.33
C LEU A 205 3.09 6.33 5.27
N VAL A 206 1.99 5.55 5.30
CA VAL A 206 0.80 5.79 4.46
C VAL A 206 0.16 7.14 4.78
N GLY A 207 0.02 7.51 6.05
CA GLY A 207 -0.51 8.81 6.48
C GLY A 207 0.29 9.99 5.92
N VAL A 208 1.62 9.97 6.08
CA VAL A 208 2.52 11.01 5.55
C VAL A 208 2.47 11.05 4.02
N SER A 209 2.40 9.90 3.35
CA SER A 209 2.24 9.81 1.90
C SER A 209 0.91 10.40 1.43
N ALA A 210 -0.19 10.10 2.10
CA ALA A 210 -1.51 10.64 1.79
C ALA A 210 -1.58 12.17 1.97
N ILE A 211 -1.00 12.70 3.05
CA ILE A 211 -0.89 14.15 3.28
C ILE A 211 -0.06 14.80 2.17
N THR A 212 1.07 14.20 1.82
CA THR A 212 1.95 14.73 0.77
C THR A 212 1.23 14.74 -0.59
N LEU A 213 0.52 13.65 -0.94
CA LEU A 213 -0.29 13.60 -2.16
C LEU A 213 -1.39 14.66 -2.15
N LEU A 214 -2.11 14.84 -1.04
CA LEU A 214 -3.14 15.87 -0.88
C LEU A 214 -2.58 17.27 -1.15
N VAL A 215 -1.41 17.59 -0.58
CA VAL A 215 -0.72 18.87 -0.81
C VAL A 215 -0.30 19.02 -2.27
N LEU A 216 0.25 17.97 -2.89
CA LEU A 216 0.63 17.99 -4.31
C LEU A 216 -0.57 18.21 -5.22
N VAL A 217 -1.69 17.50 -4.97
CA VAL A 217 -2.93 17.68 -5.73
C VAL A 217 -3.48 19.10 -5.54
N ALA A 218 -3.53 19.60 -4.30
CA ALA A 218 -4.02 20.96 -4.04
C ALA A 218 -3.19 22.04 -4.75
N ARG A 219 -1.87 21.84 -4.85
CA ARG A 219 -0.94 22.79 -5.49
C ARG A 219 -0.94 22.72 -7.01
N PHE A 220 -0.98 21.51 -7.59
CA PHE A 220 -0.70 21.30 -9.01
C PHE A 220 -1.92 20.93 -9.85
N GLU A 221 -3.01 20.48 -9.23
CA GLU A 221 -4.23 20.09 -9.94
C GLU A 221 -5.30 21.16 -9.79
N THR A 222 -6.07 21.43 -10.85
CA THR A 222 -7.16 22.43 -10.85
C THR A 222 -8.56 21.81 -10.83
N GLY A 223 -8.70 20.54 -11.20
CA GLY A 223 -9.99 19.86 -11.29
C GLY A 223 -10.67 19.63 -9.94
N LYS A 224 -11.91 20.11 -9.78
CA LYS A 224 -12.70 19.97 -8.54
C LYS A 224 -12.81 18.52 -8.09
N LEU A 225 -13.18 17.61 -8.99
CA LEU A 225 -13.32 16.18 -8.70
C LEU A 225 -12.03 15.59 -8.10
N LEU A 226 -10.88 15.91 -8.69
CA LEU A 226 -9.59 15.36 -8.25
C LEU A 226 -9.19 15.90 -6.87
N ARG A 227 -9.41 17.18 -6.61
CA ARG A 227 -9.18 17.78 -5.28
C ARG A 227 -10.09 17.19 -4.22
N THR A 228 -11.39 17.04 -4.52
CA THR A 228 -12.35 16.40 -3.61
C THR A 228 -11.96 14.96 -3.32
N LEU A 229 -11.60 14.17 -4.34
CA LEU A 229 -11.17 12.79 -4.14
C LEU A 229 -9.87 12.68 -3.34
N ALA A 230 -8.94 13.62 -3.48
CA ALA A 230 -7.73 13.64 -2.64
C ALA A 230 -8.05 13.93 -1.17
N ILE A 231 -8.99 14.84 -0.90
CA ILE A 231 -9.49 15.12 0.46
C ILE A 231 -10.18 13.87 1.03
N VAL A 232 -11.11 13.28 0.26
CA VAL A 232 -11.81 12.05 0.64
C VAL A 232 -10.79 10.95 0.91
N GLY A 233 -9.83 10.72 0.01
CA GLY A 233 -8.78 9.71 0.18
C GLY A 233 -7.98 9.90 1.47
N PHE A 234 -7.60 11.14 1.80
CA PHE A 234 -6.94 11.43 3.08
C PHE A 234 -7.84 11.14 4.29
N VAL A 235 -9.12 11.56 4.24
CA VAL A 235 -10.09 11.25 5.31
C VAL A 235 -10.27 9.75 5.48
N LEU A 236 -10.33 8.98 4.39
CA LEU A 236 -10.41 7.51 4.45
C LEU A 236 -9.16 6.92 5.14
N VAL A 237 -7.95 7.46 4.91
CA VAL A 237 -6.73 7.01 5.61
C VAL A 237 -6.82 7.28 7.11
N VAL A 238 -7.33 8.45 7.52
CA VAL A 238 -7.54 8.78 8.94
C VAL A 238 -8.53 7.83 9.58
N VAL A 239 -9.70 7.63 8.95
CA VAL A 239 -10.73 6.69 9.42
C VAL A 239 -10.16 5.27 9.51
N GLN A 240 -9.33 4.85 8.55
CA GLN A 240 -8.70 3.53 8.58
C GLN A 240 -7.74 3.36 9.75
N GLY A 241 -6.93 4.39 10.06
CA GLY A 241 -6.06 4.40 11.24
C GLY A 241 -6.84 4.32 12.54
N LEU A 242 -7.94 5.09 12.65
CA LEU A 242 -8.81 5.07 13.83
C LEU A 242 -9.50 3.71 14.01
N MET A 243 -10.04 3.09 12.95
CA MET A 243 -10.61 1.74 13.05
C MET A 243 -9.56 0.69 13.41
N GLY A 244 -8.34 0.84 12.90
CA GLY A 244 -7.21 -0.03 13.25
C GLY A 244 -6.82 0.07 14.73
N ALA A 245 -6.95 1.25 15.33
CA ALA A 245 -6.77 1.47 16.76
C ALA A 245 -7.94 0.90 17.59
N LEU A 246 -9.16 1.29 17.24
CA LEU A 246 -10.37 0.93 17.99
C LEU A 246 -10.69 -0.56 17.94
N ARG A 247 -10.24 -1.30 16.92
CA ARG A 247 -10.38 -2.76 16.93
C ARG A 247 -9.48 -3.44 17.97
N VAL A 248 -8.41 -2.78 18.42
CA VAL A 248 -7.52 -3.25 19.49
C VAL A 248 -8.04 -2.81 20.85
N THR A 249 -8.36 -1.53 21.02
CA THR A 249 -8.75 -0.98 22.33
C THR A 249 -10.24 -1.09 22.65
N GLY A 250 -11.09 -1.22 21.63
CA GLY A 250 -12.56 -1.22 21.74
C GLY A 250 -13.20 0.17 21.78
N HIS A 251 -12.55 1.10 22.47
CA HIS A 251 -12.98 2.48 22.62
C HIS A 251 -11.76 3.42 22.74
N PHE A 252 -11.99 4.73 22.78
CA PHE A 252 -10.93 5.70 22.98
C PHE A 252 -10.45 5.65 24.43
N THR A 253 -9.23 5.15 24.63
CA THR A 253 -8.58 5.04 25.94
C THR A 253 -7.08 5.20 25.77
N LEU A 254 -6.40 5.59 26.87
CA LEU A 254 -4.94 5.59 26.98
C LEU A 254 -4.45 4.47 27.93
N SER A 255 -5.36 3.65 28.45
CA SER A 255 -5.03 2.55 29.36
C SER A 255 -4.27 1.44 28.63
N GLN A 256 -3.37 0.80 29.37
CA GLN A 256 -2.68 -0.43 28.97
C GLN A 256 -3.24 -1.65 29.71
N GLN A 257 -4.15 -1.45 30.65
CA GLN A 257 -4.68 -2.53 31.48
C GLN A 257 -5.70 -3.32 30.69
N ALA A 258 -5.53 -4.64 30.61
CA ALA A 258 -6.43 -5.52 29.87
C ALA A 258 -7.90 -5.40 30.32
N ALA A 259 -8.14 -5.07 31.58
CA ALA A 259 -9.49 -4.85 32.13
C ALA A 259 -10.22 -3.66 31.49
N ASP A 260 -9.48 -2.68 30.97
CA ASP A 260 -10.01 -1.47 30.35
C ASP A 260 -10.10 -1.59 28.81
N LEU A 261 -9.72 -2.74 28.23
CA LEU A 261 -9.69 -2.96 26.79
C LEU A 261 -10.82 -3.88 26.36
N ALA A 262 -11.45 -3.57 25.22
CA ALA A 262 -12.52 -4.37 24.64
C ALA A 262 -12.31 -4.61 23.13
N PRO A 263 -11.32 -5.42 22.72
CA PRO A 263 -11.04 -5.69 21.31
C PRO A 263 -12.28 -6.10 20.52
N SER A 264 -12.42 -5.60 19.30
CA SER A 264 -13.64 -5.75 18.50
C SER A 264 -13.36 -6.51 17.19
N THR A 265 -13.84 -7.75 17.12
CA THR A 265 -13.83 -8.58 15.90
C THR A 265 -14.60 -7.92 14.76
N ALA A 266 -15.71 -7.26 15.06
CA ALA A 266 -16.51 -6.54 14.06
C ALA A 266 -15.72 -5.39 13.43
N LEU A 267 -15.02 -4.59 14.25
CA LEU A 267 -14.14 -3.55 13.74
C LEU A 267 -12.94 -4.13 12.98
N ALA A 268 -12.43 -5.31 13.37
CA ALA A 268 -11.38 -5.98 12.62
C ALA A 268 -11.83 -6.37 11.19
N VAL A 269 -13.06 -6.91 11.05
CA VAL A 269 -13.68 -7.20 9.74
C VAL A 269 -13.84 -5.91 8.92
N VAL A 270 -14.44 -4.87 9.51
CA VAL A 270 -14.68 -3.59 8.81
C VAL A 270 -13.36 -2.94 8.39
N HIS A 271 -12.38 -2.89 9.28
CA HIS A 271 -11.03 -2.36 9.01
C HIS A 271 -10.34 -3.12 7.87
N GLY A 272 -10.38 -4.46 7.89
CA GLY A 272 -9.79 -5.30 6.85
C GLY A 272 -10.44 -5.09 5.48
N VAL A 273 -11.77 -4.92 5.45
CA VAL A 273 -12.51 -4.60 4.22
C VAL A 273 -12.20 -3.20 3.72
N PHE A 274 -12.26 -2.22 4.61
CA PHE A 274 -12.11 -0.81 4.29
C PHE A 274 -10.72 -0.46 3.78
N GLY A 275 -9.66 -1.13 4.27
CA GLY A 275 -8.31 -0.95 3.75
C GLY A 275 -8.20 -1.22 2.25
N GLN A 276 -8.95 -2.18 1.71
CA GLN A 276 -8.96 -2.48 0.28
C GLN A 276 -9.73 -1.41 -0.53
N ILE A 277 -10.74 -0.78 0.07
CA ILE A 277 -11.45 0.37 -0.50
C ILE A 277 -10.52 1.60 -0.54
N VAL A 278 -9.76 1.85 0.54
CA VAL A 278 -8.73 2.89 0.57
C VAL A 278 -7.74 2.65 -0.57
N PHE A 279 -7.19 1.44 -0.70
CA PHE A 279 -6.28 1.09 -1.80
C PHE A 279 -6.87 1.37 -3.19
N ALA A 280 -8.09 0.89 -3.47
CA ALA A 280 -8.78 1.12 -4.73
C ALA A 280 -8.98 2.62 -5.02
N THR A 281 -9.24 3.43 -3.98
CA THR A 281 -9.37 4.90 -4.10
C THR A 281 -8.07 5.55 -4.53
N PHE A 282 -6.93 5.14 -3.98
CA PHE A 282 -5.63 5.69 -4.38
C PHE A 282 -5.17 5.20 -5.76
N CYS A 283 -5.54 3.98 -6.17
CA CYS A 283 -5.38 3.54 -7.56
C CYS A 283 -6.23 4.39 -8.52
N LEU A 284 -7.46 4.75 -8.14
CA LEU A 284 -8.29 5.66 -8.91
C LEU A 284 -7.67 7.07 -8.98
N LEU A 285 -7.18 7.62 -7.87
CA LEU A 285 -6.45 8.90 -7.87
C LEU A 285 -5.25 8.87 -8.82
N ALA A 286 -4.48 7.78 -8.84
CA ALA A 286 -3.37 7.62 -9.78
C ALA A 286 -3.81 7.66 -11.24
N VAL A 287 -4.95 7.05 -11.58
CA VAL A 287 -5.56 7.15 -12.92
C VAL A 287 -5.95 8.60 -13.24
N LEU A 288 -6.66 9.27 -12.33
CA LEU A 288 -7.21 10.61 -12.57
C LEU A 288 -6.11 11.69 -12.65
N CYS A 289 -5.01 11.52 -11.94
CA CYS A 289 -3.83 12.39 -12.02
C CYS A 289 -3.07 12.22 -13.36
N GLY A 290 -3.24 11.09 -14.06
CA GLY A 290 -2.48 10.78 -15.27
C GLY A 290 -2.88 11.59 -16.49
N ASP A 291 -1.91 11.89 -17.37
CA ASP A 291 -2.15 12.67 -18.59
C ASP A 291 -3.23 12.07 -19.48
N ARG A 292 -3.30 10.74 -19.58
CA ARG A 292 -4.32 10.06 -20.39
C ARG A 292 -5.74 10.41 -19.95
N TRP A 293 -5.97 10.58 -18.64
CA TRP A 293 -7.28 10.96 -18.11
C TRP A 293 -7.58 12.44 -18.31
N LYS A 294 -6.55 13.28 -18.39
CA LYS A 294 -6.69 14.72 -18.58
C LYS A 294 -6.78 15.12 -20.05
N SER A 295 -6.20 14.33 -20.95
CA SER A 295 -6.29 14.57 -22.40
C SER A 295 -7.74 14.54 -22.86
N PRO A 296 -8.20 15.47 -23.72
CA PRO A 296 -9.53 15.42 -24.30
C PRO A 296 -9.83 14.02 -24.83
N ALA A 297 -10.98 13.44 -24.44
CA ALA A 297 -11.36 12.12 -24.92
C ALA A 297 -11.69 12.21 -26.41
N THR A 298 -10.69 12.00 -27.26
CA THR A 298 -10.83 12.07 -28.72
C THR A 298 -11.54 10.84 -29.31
N GLN A 299 -11.75 9.80 -28.50
CA GLN A 299 -12.39 8.55 -28.94
C GLN A 299 -13.47 8.14 -27.96
N VAL A 300 -14.68 8.04 -28.49
CA VAL A 300 -15.87 7.60 -27.76
C VAL A 300 -16.40 6.35 -28.46
N ALA A 301 -16.45 5.22 -27.77
CA ALA A 301 -17.19 4.06 -28.27
C ALA A 301 -18.69 4.23 -27.96
N ARG A 302 -19.54 3.83 -28.91
CA ARG A 302 -20.94 3.53 -28.58
C ARG A 302 -20.96 2.23 -27.79
N ASP A 303 -21.61 2.27 -26.64
CA ASP A 303 -21.88 1.07 -25.82
C ASP A 303 -23.30 1.14 -25.28
N SER A 304 -23.86 -0.01 -24.91
CA SER A 304 -25.11 -0.04 -24.16
C SER A 304 -24.89 0.36 -22.71
N THR A 305 -25.94 0.78 -22.00
CA THR A 305 -25.90 0.99 -20.55
C THR A 305 -25.48 -0.26 -19.77
N THR A 306 -25.61 -1.45 -20.40
CA THR A 306 -25.26 -2.74 -19.83
C THR A 306 -23.80 -2.81 -19.37
N GLY A 307 -22.84 -2.36 -20.18
CA GLY A 307 -21.41 -2.44 -19.81
C GLY A 307 -21.07 -1.64 -18.55
N ARG A 308 -21.58 -0.41 -18.49
CA ARG A 308 -21.45 0.47 -17.31
C ARG A 308 -22.08 -0.15 -16.07
N ARG A 309 -23.34 -0.61 -16.17
CA ARG A 309 -24.05 -1.29 -15.06
C ARG A 309 -23.31 -2.53 -14.59
N MET A 310 -22.86 -3.39 -15.50
CA MET A 310 -22.08 -4.58 -15.16
C MET A 310 -20.78 -4.23 -14.44
N SER A 311 -20.06 -3.17 -14.84
CA SER A 311 -18.83 -2.75 -14.17
C SER A 311 -19.07 -2.31 -12.71
N ILE A 312 -20.19 -1.64 -12.44
CA ILE A 312 -20.58 -1.23 -11.08
C ILE A 312 -21.04 -2.45 -10.26
N MET A 313 -21.86 -3.32 -10.86
CA MET A 313 -22.30 -4.56 -10.22
C MET A 313 -21.13 -5.47 -9.88
N LEU A 314 -20.09 -5.53 -10.73
CA LEU A 314 -18.88 -6.27 -10.43
C LEU A 314 -18.21 -5.77 -9.14
N ILE A 315 -18.08 -4.44 -8.97
CA ILE A 315 -17.50 -3.86 -7.75
C ILE A 315 -18.33 -4.28 -6.53
N ALA A 316 -19.67 -4.22 -6.62
CA ALA A 316 -20.55 -4.64 -5.53
C ALA A 316 -20.40 -6.14 -5.19
N VAL A 317 -20.34 -7.01 -6.20
CA VAL A 317 -20.14 -8.46 -6.01
C VAL A 317 -18.77 -8.74 -5.38
N LEU A 318 -17.71 -8.06 -5.84
CA LEU A 318 -16.37 -8.22 -5.27
C LEU A 318 -16.32 -7.73 -3.81
N LEU A 319 -17.01 -6.63 -3.47
CA LEU A 319 -17.11 -6.16 -2.08
C LEU A 319 -17.86 -7.18 -1.21
N ALA A 320 -18.96 -7.76 -1.68
CA ALA A 320 -19.68 -8.81 -0.96
C ALA A 320 -18.79 -10.05 -0.74
N GLN A 321 -18.02 -10.46 -1.75
CA GLN A 321 -17.08 -11.58 -1.67
C GLN A 321 -15.92 -11.31 -0.71
N LEU A 322 -15.47 -10.07 -0.65
CA LEU A 322 -14.40 -9.62 0.23
C LEU A 322 -14.89 -9.56 1.69
N ILE A 323 -16.13 -9.11 1.93
CA ILE A 323 -16.78 -9.17 3.24
C ILE A 323 -16.93 -10.62 3.70
N SER A 324 -17.40 -11.54 2.84
CA SER A 324 -17.54 -12.95 3.22
C SER A 324 -16.19 -13.60 3.58
N GLY A 325 -15.12 -13.25 2.85
CA GLY A 325 -13.76 -13.71 3.16
C GLY A 325 -13.23 -13.14 4.48
N ALA A 326 -13.51 -11.87 4.77
CA ALA A 326 -13.15 -11.24 6.04
C ALA A 326 -13.93 -11.84 7.22
N LEU A 327 -15.22 -12.13 7.05
CA LEU A 327 -16.03 -12.83 8.04
C LEU A 327 -15.44 -14.20 8.35
N TYR A 328 -15.08 -14.98 7.34
CA TYR A 328 -14.42 -16.27 7.54
C TYR A 328 -13.13 -16.13 8.37
N ARG A 329 -12.26 -15.19 8.00
CA ARG A 329 -10.95 -15.01 8.64
C ARG A 329 -11.02 -14.55 10.08
N HIS A 330 -11.93 -13.63 10.42
CA HIS A 330 -11.99 -13.03 11.75
C HIS A 330 -12.89 -13.77 12.74
N TYR A 331 -13.84 -14.58 12.27
CA TYR A 331 -14.71 -15.40 13.14
C TYR A 331 -14.21 -16.86 13.31
N GLN A 332 -12.94 -17.13 13.02
CA GLN A 332 -12.31 -18.38 13.45
C GLN A 332 -12.31 -18.43 14.98
N ILE A 333 -12.83 -19.52 15.56
CA ILE A 333 -12.97 -19.65 17.01
C ILE A 333 -11.69 -20.32 17.54
N PRO A 334 -10.90 -19.64 18.39
CA PRO A 334 -9.73 -20.25 19.01
C PRO A 334 -10.13 -21.49 19.84
N THR A 335 -9.32 -22.55 19.80
CA THR A 335 -9.50 -23.71 20.68
C THR A 335 -8.30 -23.84 21.61
N VAL A 336 -8.54 -24.29 22.85
CA VAL A 336 -7.53 -24.28 23.93
C VAL A 336 -6.33 -25.17 23.61
N ASP A 337 -6.56 -26.32 22.97
CA ASP A 337 -5.52 -27.32 22.68
C ASP A 337 -5.57 -27.83 21.21
N GLY A 338 -6.05 -27.02 20.26
CA GLY A 338 -6.25 -27.46 18.88
C GLY A 338 -6.19 -26.34 17.83
N PRO A 339 -6.35 -26.68 16.54
CA PRO A 339 -6.50 -25.66 15.50
C PRO A 339 -7.80 -24.85 15.71
N PRO A 340 -7.87 -23.60 15.21
CA PRO A 340 -9.09 -22.81 15.28
C PRO A 340 -10.27 -23.57 14.64
N SER A 341 -11.43 -23.56 15.28
CA SER A 341 -12.63 -24.11 14.65
C SER A 341 -13.16 -23.12 13.60
N ASN A 342 -13.37 -23.63 12.39
CA ASN A 342 -13.72 -22.82 11.23
C ASN A 342 -15.23 -22.53 11.19
N PRO A 343 -15.66 -21.26 11.01
CA PRO A 343 -17.07 -20.91 10.89
C PRO A 343 -17.60 -21.43 9.54
N LYS A 344 -18.17 -22.64 9.53
CA LYS A 344 -18.63 -23.34 8.31
C LYS A 344 -19.57 -22.46 7.47
N TRP A 345 -20.49 -21.74 8.12
CA TRP A 345 -21.42 -20.83 7.44
C TRP A 345 -20.70 -19.74 6.61
N ALA A 346 -19.62 -19.14 7.16
CA ALA A 346 -18.86 -18.10 6.49
C ALA A 346 -18.03 -18.68 5.34
N MET A 347 -17.48 -19.87 5.52
CA MET A 347 -16.77 -20.59 4.46
C MET A 347 -17.72 -20.93 3.31
N HIS A 348 -18.91 -21.47 3.58
CA HIS A 348 -19.91 -21.76 2.55
C HIS A 348 -20.34 -20.47 1.81
N LEU A 349 -20.59 -19.38 2.55
CA LEU A 349 -20.90 -18.09 1.96
C LEU A 349 -19.79 -17.61 1.02
N HIS A 350 -18.53 -17.73 1.43
CA HIS A 350 -17.38 -17.32 0.62
C HIS A 350 -17.16 -18.21 -0.60
N LEU A 351 -17.28 -19.54 -0.46
CA LEU A 351 -17.15 -20.49 -1.57
C LEU A 351 -18.25 -20.30 -2.60
N THR A 352 -19.51 -20.22 -2.17
CA THR A 352 -20.65 -20.00 -3.08
C THR A 352 -20.57 -18.61 -3.72
N GLY A 353 -20.26 -17.57 -2.94
CA GLY A 353 -20.04 -16.22 -3.45
C GLY A 353 -18.91 -16.14 -4.49
N SER A 354 -17.87 -16.97 -4.34
CA SER A 354 -16.73 -16.98 -5.27
C SER A 354 -17.13 -17.38 -6.69
N VAL A 355 -18.14 -18.25 -6.84
CA VAL A 355 -18.66 -18.65 -8.16
C VAL A 355 -19.31 -17.45 -8.85
N PHE A 356 -20.13 -16.68 -8.13
CA PHE A 356 -20.75 -15.46 -8.67
C PHE A 356 -19.71 -14.38 -8.99
N ALA A 357 -18.71 -14.19 -8.11
CA ALA A 357 -17.61 -13.27 -8.36
C ALA A 357 -16.77 -13.70 -9.59
N PHE A 358 -16.50 -14.98 -9.74
CA PHE A 358 -15.79 -15.53 -10.91
C PHE A 358 -16.58 -15.30 -12.21
N ILE A 359 -17.87 -15.61 -12.23
CA ILE A 359 -18.72 -15.38 -13.41
C ILE A 359 -18.77 -13.88 -13.74
N ALA A 360 -19.00 -13.01 -12.75
CA ALA A 360 -19.07 -11.57 -12.96
C ALA A 360 -17.76 -10.99 -13.51
N THR A 361 -16.61 -11.37 -12.94
CA THR A 361 -15.28 -10.94 -13.39
C THR A 361 -14.99 -11.44 -14.80
N LEU A 362 -15.34 -12.70 -15.11
CA LEU A 362 -15.17 -13.28 -16.44
C LEU A 362 -15.99 -12.51 -17.48
N LEU A 363 -17.28 -12.29 -17.23
CA LEU A 363 -18.18 -11.58 -18.15
C LEU A 363 -17.72 -10.14 -18.41
N VAL A 364 -17.39 -9.39 -17.36
CA VAL A 364 -16.93 -8.00 -17.47
C VAL A 364 -15.56 -7.92 -18.12
N GLY A 365 -14.62 -8.78 -17.72
CA GLY A 365 -13.27 -8.85 -18.28
C GLY A 365 -13.32 -9.16 -19.78
N LEU A 366 -14.04 -10.22 -20.18
CA LEU A 366 -14.22 -10.58 -21.59
C LEU A 366 -14.86 -9.46 -22.40
N ARG A 367 -15.88 -8.79 -21.86
CA ARG A 367 -16.53 -7.65 -22.53
C ARG A 367 -15.55 -6.48 -22.70
N ALA A 368 -14.77 -6.14 -21.67
CA ALA A 368 -13.78 -5.07 -21.74
C ALA A 368 -12.69 -5.33 -22.79
N MET A 369 -12.27 -6.58 -22.97
CA MET A 369 -11.27 -6.96 -23.98
C MET A 369 -11.74 -6.78 -25.42
N ARG A 370 -13.07 -6.75 -25.66
CA ARG A 370 -13.63 -6.55 -27.00
C ARG A 370 -13.49 -5.11 -27.49
N PHE A 371 -13.19 -4.15 -26.62
CA PHE A 371 -12.92 -2.78 -27.07
C PHE A 371 -11.63 -2.72 -27.90
N PRO A 372 -11.60 -1.90 -28.97
CA PRO A 372 -10.42 -1.74 -29.81
C PRO A 372 -9.22 -1.21 -29.01
N LYS A 373 -8.00 -1.55 -29.46
CA LYS A 373 -6.73 -1.11 -28.83
C LYS A 373 -6.60 0.42 -28.76
N SER A 374 -7.32 1.15 -29.61
CA SER A 374 -7.36 2.61 -29.59
C SER A 374 -7.98 3.16 -28.30
N LEU A 375 -8.90 2.42 -27.69
CA LEU A 375 -9.57 2.73 -26.41
C LEU A 375 -8.85 2.17 -25.19
N ARG A 376 -7.53 1.93 -25.28
CA ARG A 376 -6.72 1.71 -24.07
C ARG A 376 -7.03 2.81 -23.03
N PRO A 377 -7.10 2.48 -21.74
CA PRO A 377 -6.68 1.21 -21.14
C PRO A 377 -7.80 0.16 -21.01
N LEU A 378 -9.01 0.37 -21.54
CA LEU A 378 -10.14 -0.58 -21.36
C LEU A 378 -9.80 -2.05 -21.64
N PRO A 379 -9.31 -2.42 -22.84
CA PRO A 379 -8.97 -3.82 -23.10
C PRO A 379 -7.80 -4.31 -22.24
N GLN A 380 -6.88 -3.45 -21.80
CA GLN A 380 -5.76 -3.84 -20.93
C GLN A 380 -6.24 -4.16 -19.52
N LEU A 381 -7.16 -3.36 -18.98
CA LEU A 381 -7.78 -3.61 -17.69
C LEU A 381 -8.66 -4.86 -17.73
N GLY A 382 -9.35 -5.11 -18.86
CA GLY A 382 -10.07 -6.36 -19.11
C GLY A 382 -9.16 -7.59 -19.02
N HIS A 383 -8.03 -7.58 -19.74
CA HIS A 383 -7.02 -8.65 -19.63
C HIS A 383 -6.49 -8.78 -18.20
N GLY A 384 -6.22 -7.65 -17.53
CA GLY A 384 -5.77 -7.62 -16.14
C GLY A 384 -6.74 -8.31 -15.18
N ILE A 385 -8.04 -8.03 -15.28
CA ILE A 385 -9.08 -8.68 -14.48
C ILE A 385 -9.10 -10.19 -14.73
N LEU A 386 -8.99 -10.64 -15.98
CA LEU A 386 -9.00 -12.08 -16.30
C LEU A 386 -7.76 -12.81 -15.77
N MET A 387 -6.58 -12.19 -15.85
CA MET A 387 -5.37 -12.74 -15.23
C MET A 387 -5.49 -12.79 -13.71
N LEU A 388 -5.94 -11.68 -13.10
CA LEU A 388 -6.08 -11.57 -11.65
C LEU A 388 -7.11 -12.57 -11.09
N VAL A 389 -8.25 -12.79 -11.76
CA VAL A 389 -9.22 -13.79 -11.30
C VAL A 389 -8.67 -15.21 -11.42
N GLY A 390 -7.91 -15.52 -12.48
CA GLY A 390 -7.21 -16.81 -12.60
C GLY A 390 -6.25 -17.06 -11.44
N VAL A 391 -5.42 -16.05 -11.11
CA VAL A 391 -4.54 -16.11 -9.94
C VAL A 391 -5.33 -16.19 -8.64
N GLN A 392 -6.42 -15.42 -8.49
CA GLN A 392 -7.26 -15.41 -7.29
C GLN A 392 -7.86 -16.79 -6.99
N VAL A 393 -8.36 -17.49 -8.02
CA VAL A 393 -8.92 -18.84 -7.89
C VAL A 393 -7.81 -19.83 -7.50
N ALA A 394 -6.67 -19.80 -8.17
CA ALA A 394 -5.55 -20.69 -7.84
C ALA A 394 -5.06 -20.49 -6.40
N LEU A 395 -4.86 -19.22 -5.98
CA LEU A 395 -4.48 -18.88 -4.61
C LEU A 395 -5.59 -19.24 -3.61
N GLY A 396 -6.86 -19.11 -3.98
CA GLY A 396 -8.00 -19.43 -3.12
C GLY A 396 -8.11 -20.93 -2.85
N ILE A 397 -7.91 -21.76 -3.87
CA ILE A 397 -7.84 -23.22 -3.74
C ILE A 397 -6.65 -23.61 -2.85
N ALA A 398 -5.46 -23.04 -3.10
CA ALA A 398 -4.27 -23.31 -2.29
C ALA A 398 -4.50 -22.90 -0.83
N ALA A 399 -5.00 -21.69 -0.57
CA ALA A 399 -5.32 -21.21 0.76
C ALA A 399 -6.33 -22.12 1.46
N PHE A 400 -7.41 -22.52 0.77
CA PHE A 400 -8.40 -23.46 1.30
C PHE A 400 -7.76 -24.78 1.72
N VAL A 401 -6.92 -25.38 0.86
CA VAL A 401 -6.23 -26.64 1.18
C VAL A 401 -5.35 -26.49 2.42
N PHE A 402 -4.50 -25.46 2.47
CA PHE A 402 -3.61 -25.27 3.62
C PHE A 402 -4.38 -25.03 4.93
N VAL A 403 -5.43 -24.22 4.89
CA VAL A 403 -6.25 -23.94 6.07
C VAL A 403 -7.02 -25.18 6.54
N MET A 404 -7.53 -26.01 5.62
CA MET A 404 -8.29 -27.22 5.97
C MET A 404 -7.41 -28.38 6.44
N VAL A 405 -6.13 -28.40 6.06
CA VAL A 405 -5.17 -29.45 6.45
C VAL A 405 -4.43 -29.08 7.74
N ARG A 406 -4.51 -27.84 8.23
CA ARG A 406 -3.91 -27.44 9.53
C ARG A 406 -4.48 -28.28 10.67
N LYS A 407 -3.60 -29.08 11.29
CA LYS A 407 -3.90 -29.88 12.49
C LYS A 407 -3.20 -29.35 13.74
N SER A 408 -2.24 -28.44 13.58
CA SER A 408 -1.41 -27.90 14.67
C SER A 408 -1.81 -26.48 15.05
N VAL A 409 -1.47 -26.10 16.28
CA VAL A 409 -1.56 -24.72 16.77
C VAL A 409 -0.58 -23.81 16.01
N VAL A 410 0.61 -24.32 15.66
CA VAL A 410 1.59 -23.59 14.84
C VAL A 410 1.04 -23.34 13.44
N ILE A 411 1.06 -22.07 13.01
CA ILE A 411 0.59 -21.62 11.70
C ILE A 411 1.61 -22.02 10.63
N PRO A 412 1.26 -22.87 9.65
CA PRO A 412 2.17 -23.25 8.58
C PRO A 412 2.52 -22.05 7.69
N THR A 413 3.79 -21.96 7.26
CA THR A 413 4.22 -20.90 6.32
C THR A 413 3.39 -20.89 5.03
N GLY A 414 2.98 -22.07 4.54
CA GLY A 414 2.11 -22.18 3.37
C GLY A 414 0.75 -21.49 3.58
N GLU A 415 0.08 -21.77 4.70
CA GLU A 415 -1.18 -21.12 5.07
C GLU A 415 -1.01 -19.59 5.11
N LEU A 416 0.01 -19.10 5.80
CA LEU A 416 0.30 -17.67 5.92
C LEU A 416 0.52 -17.00 4.56
N VAL A 417 1.37 -17.59 3.72
CA VAL A 417 1.73 -17.02 2.41
C VAL A 417 0.52 -17.04 1.47
N PHE A 418 -0.15 -18.18 1.33
CA PHE A 418 -1.27 -18.29 0.37
C PHE A 418 -2.49 -17.48 0.80
N THR A 419 -2.82 -17.42 2.09
CA THR A 419 -3.95 -16.58 2.57
C THR A 419 -3.65 -15.09 2.44
N THR A 420 -2.41 -14.67 2.67
CA THR A 420 -1.97 -13.27 2.49
C THR A 420 -1.96 -12.88 1.02
N MET A 421 -1.40 -13.74 0.15
CA MET A 421 -1.39 -13.50 -1.29
C MET A 421 -2.81 -13.50 -1.88
N HIS A 422 -3.69 -14.41 -1.45
CA HIS A 422 -5.09 -14.42 -1.87
C HIS A 422 -5.82 -13.12 -1.48
N GLN A 423 -5.57 -12.59 -0.28
CA GLN A 423 -6.13 -11.31 0.16
C GLN A 423 -5.57 -10.13 -0.67
N ALA A 424 -4.25 -10.10 -0.91
CA ALA A 424 -3.60 -9.05 -1.69
C ALA A 424 -4.07 -9.04 -3.16
N THR A 425 -4.19 -10.22 -3.80
CA THR A 425 -4.73 -10.34 -5.16
C THR A 425 -6.20 -9.93 -5.23
N GLY A 426 -7.00 -10.20 -4.20
CA GLY A 426 -8.37 -9.70 -4.08
C GLY A 426 -8.44 -8.16 -4.11
N ALA A 427 -7.53 -7.50 -3.40
CA ALA A 427 -7.43 -6.03 -3.40
C ALA A 427 -7.06 -5.48 -4.79
N LEU A 428 -6.13 -6.13 -5.51
CA LEU A 428 -5.78 -5.78 -6.89
C LEU A 428 -6.95 -5.95 -7.85
N LEU A 429 -7.73 -7.02 -7.70
CA LEU A 429 -8.90 -7.30 -8.53
C LEU A 429 -9.99 -6.23 -8.31
N LEU A 430 -10.24 -5.84 -7.06
CA LEU A 430 -11.14 -4.74 -6.73
C LEU A 430 -10.66 -3.41 -7.33
N ALA A 431 -9.40 -3.04 -7.09
CA ALA A 431 -8.83 -1.79 -7.59
C ALA A 431 -8.85 -1.72 -9.12
N THR A 432 -8.49 -2.81 -9.81
CA THR A 432 -8.53 -2.89 -11.27
C THR A 432 -9.96 -2.77 -11.81
N SER A 433 -10.94 -3.33 -11.10
CA SER A 433 -12.37 -3.21 -11.46
C SER A 433 -12.89 -1.78 -11.29
N VAL A 434 -12.47 -1.07 -10.23
CA VAL A 434 -12.77 0.36 -10.02
C VAL A 434 -12.15 1.22 -11.13
N MET A 435 -10.88 0.98 -11.46
CA MET A 435 -10.21 1.67 -12.56
C MET A 435 -10.90 1.41 -13.90
N LEU A 436 -11.27 0.15 -14.17
CA LEU A 436 -12.00 -0.23 -15.38
C LEU A 436 -13.33 0.52 -15.45
N SER A 437 -14.12 0.53 -14.38
CA SER A 437 -15.40 1.24 -14.33
C SER A 437 -15.25 2.73 -14.63
N ALA A 438 -14.27 3.40 -14.02
CA ALA A 438 -13.98 4.81 -14.28
C ALA A 438 -13.65 5.08 -15.76
N TRP A 439 -12.77 4.26 -16.36
CA TRP A 439 -12.43 4.38 -17.78
C TRP A 439 -13.61 4.06 -18.70
N TRP A 440 -14.44 3.10 -18.31
CA TRP A 440 -15.62 2.70 -19.07
C TRP A 440 -16.62 3.85 -19.13
N HIS A 441 -16.91 4.48 -18.00
CA HIS A 441 -17.78 5.65 -17.94
C HIS A 441 -17.23 6.85 -18.72
N ARG A 442 -15.90 7.03 -18.73
CA ARG A 442 -15.25 8.15 -19.44
C ARG A 442 -15.20 7.96 -20.96
N LEU A 443 -14.96 6.74 -21.45
CA LEU A 443 -14.65 6.48 -22.86
C LEU A 443 -15.83 5.94 -23.68
N THR A 444 -16.95 5.60 -23.04
CA THR A 444 -18.17 5.22 -23.77
C THR A 444 -19.21 6.33 -23.74
N VAL A 445 -20.06 6.39 -24.76
CA VAL A 445 -21.31 7.17 -24.73
C VAL A 445 -22.47 6.21 -24.90
N VAL A 446 -23.51 6.44 -24.10
CA VAL A 446 -24.78 5.73 -24.17
C VAL A 446 -25.67 6.51 -25.15
N PRO A 447 -26.16 5.88 -26.24
CA PRO A 447 -27.13 6.53 -27.12
C PRO A 447 -28.37 6.93 -26.32
N SER A 448 -28.86 8.16 -26.49
CA SER A 448 -30.20 8.52 -26.03
C SER A 448 -31.21 7.59 -26.72
N SER A 449 -32.07 6.94 -25.94
CA SER A 449 -33.19 6.18 -26.48
C SER A 449 -34.03 7.11 -27.36
N ALA A 450 -34.05 6.85 -28.66
CA ALA A 450 -34.97 7.47 -29.60
C ALA A 450 -36.39 6.97 -29.35
#